data_AF-Q6V581-F1
#
_entry.id   AF-Q6V581-F1
#
_cell.length_a   1.000
_cell.length_b   1.000
_cell.length_c   1.000
_cell.angle_alpha   90.00
_cell.angle_beta   90.00
_cell.angle_gamma   90.00
#
_symmetry.space_group_name_H-M   'P 1'
#
loop_
_entity.id
_entity.type
_entity.pdbx_description
1 polymer ?
#
loop_
_entity_poly.entity_id
_entity_poly.type
_entity_poly.pdbx_seq_one_letter_code
_entity_poly.pdbx_strand_id
1 'polypeptide(L)'
;KPTSVKDVDQHEIVRQIAGFLKKSGKVKVPEWSDLVKLGITKELAPVDSDWYYVRTASVARRLYIRSPTGVGALRRVYGSNKRRGVTPNHFAKASGSVIRKALQTLEAIKWVEKHPDGNGRILTKQGR
;
A
#
# COMPACT_ATOMS: atom_id res chain seq x y z
N LYS A 1 -2.03 -28.15 0.15
CA LYS A 1 -2.54 -26.89 -0.43
C LYS A 1 -2.15 -25.76 0.50
N PRO A 2 -1.67 -24.61 0.01
CA PRO A 2 -1.41 -23.45 0.86
C PRO A 2 -2.71 -23.05 1.57
N THR A 3 -2.65 -22.84 2.88
CA THR A 3 -3.82 -22.54 3.71
C THR A 3 -3.85 -21.07 4.12
N SER A 4 -2.70 -20.39 4.11
CA SER A 4 -2.57 -18.98 4.47
C SER A 4 -1.91 -18.15 3.36
N VAL A 5 -2.16 -16.84 3.39
CA VAL A 5 -1.46 -15.81 2.60
C VAL A 5 0.06 -15.85 2.82
N LYS A 6 0.53 -16.43 3.93
CA LYS A 6 1.96 -16.60 4.25
C LYS A 6 2.65 -17.70 3.43
N ASP A 7 1.88 -18.64 2.89
CA ASP A 7 2.41 -19.81 2.19
C ASP A 7 2.54 -19.60 0.67
N VAL A 8 2.09 -18.44 0.19
CA VAL A 8 2.06 -18.07 -1.23
C VAL A 8 3.08 -16.98 -1.51
N ASP A 9 3.65 -17.00 -2.72
CA ASP A 9 4.56 -15.97 -3.17
C ASP A 9 3.94 -14.57 -3.04
N GLN A 10 4.76 -13.63 -2.58
CA GLN A 10 4.35 -12.26 -2.33
C GLN A 10 3.88 -11.56 -3.60
N HIS A 11 4.56 -11.79 -4.72
CA HIS A 11 4.27 -11.10 -5.96
C HIS A 11 2.93 -11.58 -6.54
N GLU A 12 2.71 -12.90 -6.54
CA GLU A 12 1.50 -13.50 -7.08
C GLU A 12 0.26 -13.07 -6.30
N ILE A 13 0.31 -13.15 -4.97
CA ILE A 13 -0.87 -12.82 -4.15
C ILE A 13 -1.26 -11.35 -4.25
N VAL A 14 -0.29 -10.44 -4.38
CA VAL A 14 -0.56 -9.01 -4.55
C VAL A 14 -1.22 -8.74 -5.90
N ARG A 15 -0.79 -9.41 -6.98
CA ARG A 15 -1.44 -9.29 -8.30
C ARG A 15 -2.88 -9.81 -8.25
N GLN A 16 -3.11 -10.96 -7.61
CA GLN A 16 -4.45 -11.54 -7.49
C GLN A 16 -5.40 -10.65 -6.67
N ILE A 17 -4.95 -10.13 -5.52
CA ILE A 17 -5.73 -9.19 -4.71
C ILE A 17 -6.00 -7.90 -5.50
N ALA A 18 -5.04 -7.38 -6.24
CA ALA A 18 -5.24 -6.20 -7.09
C ALA A 18 -6.32 -6.45 -8.16
N GLY A 19 -6.26 -7.61 -8.82
CA GLY A 19 -7.29 -8.03 -9.78
C GLY A 19 -8.66 -8.18 -9.15
N PHE A 20 -8.75 -8.75 -7.94
CA PHE A 20 -10.00 -8.83 -7.18
C PHE A 20 -10.56 -7.45 -6.83
N LEU A 21 -9.71 -6.55 -6.34
CA LEU A 21 -10.10 -5.18 -6.01
C LEU A 21 -10.60 -4.42 -7.23
N LYS A 22 -9.97 -4.59 -8.40
CA LYS A 22 -10.42 -4.01 -9.67
C LYS A 22 -11.79 -4.55 -10.09
N LYS A 23 -11.97 -5.88 -10.08
CA LYS A 23 -13.26 -6.54 -10.40
C LYS A 23 -14.38 -6.15 -9.44
N SER A 24 -14.06 -5.89 -8.17
CA SER A 24 -15.06 -5.54 -7.16
C SER A 24 -15.74 -4.19 -7.42
N GLY A 25 -15.10 -3.27 -8.16
CA GLY A 25 -15.61 -1.91 -8.39
C GLY A 25 -15.73 -1.03 -7.13
N LYS A 26 -15.37 -1.54 -5.95
CA LYS A 26 -15.55 -0.82 -4.67
C LYS A 26 -14.39 0.12 -4.32
N VAL A 27 -13.25 -0.02 -5.00
CA VAL A 27 -12.09 0.87 -4.80
C VAL A 27 -12.29 2.15 -5.57
N LYS A 28 -12.47 3.26 -4.84
CA LYS A 28 -12.45 4.61 -5.40
C LYS A 28 -11.00 5.03 -5.65
N VAL A 29 -10.59 5.02 -6.91
CA VAL A 29 -9.27 5.54 -7.33
C VAL A 29 -9.26 7.06 -7.14
N PRO A 30 -8.21 7.65 -6.55
CA PRO A 30 -8.11 9.10 -6.39
C PRO A 30 -7.94 9.80 -7.75
N GLU A 31 -8.57 10.96 -7.90
CA GLU A 31 -8.49 11.78 -9.12
C GLU A 31 -7.06 12.15 -9.50
N TRP A 32 -6.21 12.45 -8.52
CA TRP A 32 -4.80 12.79 -8.75
C TRP A 32 -3.91 11.58 -9.11
N SER A 33 -4.44 10.37 -9.21
CA SER A 33 -3.64 9.15 -9.37
C SER A 33 -2.76 9.13 -10.63
N ASP A 34 -3.18 9.82 -11.69
CA ASP A 34 -2.44 9.88 -12.96
C ASP A 34 -1.34 10.96 -12.97
N LEU A 35 -1.40 11.91 -12.03
CA LEU A 35 -0.49 13.06 -11.98
C LEU A 35 0.69 12.86 -11.03
N VAL A 36 0.62 11.86 -10.14
CA VAL A 36 1.55 11.76 -9.01
C VAL A 36 2.63 10.71 -9.17
N LYS A 37 3.72 10.95 -8.44
CA LYS A 37 4.73 9.93 -8.15
C LYS A 37 4.47 9.31 -6.78
N LEU A 38 4.97 8.08 -6.60
CA LEU A 38 4.76 7.30 -5.36
C LEU A 38 5.57 7.82 -4.16
N GLY A 39 6.58 8.66 -4.40
CA GLY A 39 7.42 9.24 -3.38
C GLY A 39 8.46 10.19 -3.96
N ILE A 40 9.08 10.96 -3.08
CA ILE A 40 10.13 11.94 -3.43
C ILE A 40 11.39 11.30 -4.03
N THR A 41 11.58 10.00 -3.80
CA THR A 41 12.71 9.23 -4.32
C THR A 41 12.55 8.82 -5.78
N LYS A 42 11.33 8.94 -6.34
CA LYS A 42 11.02 8.50 -7.69
C LYS A 42 11.24 9.65 -8.67
N GLU A 43 11.98 9.38 -9.74
CA GLU A 43 12.21 10.32 -10.82
C GLU A 43 10.98 10.37 -11.75
N LEU A 44 10.40 9.21 -12.07
CA LEU A 44 9.25 9.03 -12.96
C LEU A 44 7.97 8.61 -12.23
N ALA A 45 6.83 8.77 -12.90
CA ALA A 45 5.52 8.26 -12.49
C ALA A 45 5.44 6.72 -12.65
N PRO A 46 4.49 6.06 -11.98
CA PRO A 46 4.22 4.63 -12.21
C PRO A 46 3.89 4.35 -13.68
N VAL A 47 4.45 3.26 -14.22
CA VAL A 47 4.22 2.84 -15.61
C VAL A 47 2.86 2.13 -15.76
N ASP A 48 2.47 1.38 -14.73
CA ASP A 48 1.19 0.65 -14.71
C ASP A 48 0.04 1.61 -14.36
N SER A 49 -0.99 1.68 -15.20
CA SER A 49 -2.19 2.48 -14.93
C SER A 49 -2.98 1.97 -13.72
N ASP A 50 -2.90 0.66 -13.42
CA ASP A 50 -3.57 0.03 -12.29
C ASP A 50 -2.73 0.04 -11.00
N TRP A 51 -1.67 0.85 -10.96
CA TRP A 51 -0.72 0.88 -9.84
C TRP A 51 -1.39 1.09 -8.48
N TYR A 52 -2.50 1.82 -8.44
CA TYR A 52 -3.23 2.13 -7.20
C TYR A 52 -3.83 0.87 -6.57
N TYR A 53 -4.33 -0.06 -7.39
CA TYR A 53 -4.84 -1.36 -6.91
C TYR A 53 -3.71 -2.21 -6.36
N VAL A 54 -2.56 -2.26 -7.06
CA VAL A 54 -1.36 -2.96 -6.62
C VAL A 54 -0.84 -2.39 -5.29
N ARG A 55 -0.83 -1.06 -5.14
CA ARG A 55 -0.42 -0.39 -3.90
C ARG A 55 -1.36 -0.76 -2.75
N THR A 56 -2.67 -0.74 -2.99
CA THR A 56 -3.69 -1.04 -2.00
C THR A 56 -3.63 -2.50 -1.55
N ALA A 57 -3.47 -3.43 -2.50
CA ALA A 57 -3.25 -4.85 -2.24
C ALA A 57 -1.97 -5.11 -1.41
N SER A 58 -0.87 -4.44 -1.77
CA SER A 58 0.40 -4.55 -1.04
C SER A 58 0.27 -4.09 0.41
N VAL A 59 -0.47 -2.99 0.65
CA VAL A 59 -0.73 -2.47 2.00
C VAL A 59 -1.59 -3.45 2.80
N ALA A 60 -2.65 -4.01 2.21
CA ALA A 60 -3.49 -5.02 2.86
C ALA A 60 -2.69 -6.26 3.26
N ARG A 61 -1.85 -6.80 2.37
CA ARG A 61 -0.94 -7.91 2.69
C ARG A 61 0.03 -7.56 3.82
N ARG A 62 0.60 -6.35 3.79
CA ARG A 62 1.54 -5.92 4.84
C ARG A 62 0.87 -5.89 6.20
N LEU A 63 -0.37 -5.41 6.27
CA LEU A 63 -1.17 -5.41 7.50
C LEU A 63 -1.48 -6.84 7.98
N TYR A 64 -1.77 -7.78 7.08
CA TYR A 64 -1.95 -9.19 7.45
C TYR A 64 -0.71 -9.79 8.13
N ILE A 65 0.49 -9.48 7.61
CA ILE A 65 1.75 -10.06 8.12
C ILE A 65 2.28 -9.32 9.35
N ARG A 66 2.15 -7.99 9.36
CA ARG A 66 2.66 -7.10 10.41
C ARG A 66 1.54 -6.16 10.85
N SER A 67 0.82 -6.56 11.90
CA SER A 67 -0.23 -5.77 12.55
C SER A 67 0.16 -5.50 14.00
N PRO A 68 -0.11 -4.30 14.56
CA PRO A 68 -0.69 -3.12 13.92
C PRO A 68 0.35 -2.27 13.16
N THR A 69 -0.05 -1.60 12.08
CA THR A 69 0.85 -0.72 11.31
C THR A 69 0.22 0.65 11.02
N GLY A 70 1.00 1.72 11.27
CA GLY A 70 0.62 3.10 10.94
C GLY A 70 1.22 3.63 9.63
N VAL A 71 0.79 4.83 9.20
CA VAL A 71 1.28 5.49 7.97
C VAL A 71 2.80 5.70 8.00
N GLY A 72 3.35 6.10 9.16
CA GLY A 72 4.79 6.35 9.30
C GLY A 72 5.66 5.11 9.06
N ALA A 73 5.20 3.94 9.51
CA ALA A 73 5.88 2.66 9.29
C ALA A 73 5.80 2.25 7.81
N LEU A 74 4.63 2.35 7.18
CA LEU A 74 4.48 2.06 5.75
C LEU A 74 5.31 3.01 4.87
N ARG A 75 5.45 4.28 5.27
CA ARG A 75 6.33 5.24 4.59
C ARG A 75 7.79 4.84 4.62
N ARG A 76 8.24 4.14 5.66
CA ARG A 76 9.59 3.57 5.71
C ARG A 76 9.69 2.32 4.83
N VAL A 77 8.70 1.42 4.88
CA VAL A 77 8.66 0.18 4.07
C VAL A 77 8.73 0.46 2.57
N TYR A 78 7.99 1.46 2.10
CA TYR A 78 8.00 1.85 0.68
C TYR A 78 9.01 2.95 0.35
N GLY A 79 9.78 3.42 1.34
CA GLY A 79 10.85 4.38 1.13
C GLY A 79 11.97 3.76 0.29
N SER A 80 12.80 4.61 -0.32
CA SER A 80 13.97 4.14 -1.05
C SER A 80 15.11 5.13 -0.96
N ASN A 81 16.26 4.76 -1.53
CA ASN A 81 17.37 5.68 -1.65
C ASN A 81 17.01 6.83 -2.60
N LYS A 82 17.29 8.08 -2.22
CA LYS A 82 17.07 9.28 -3.04
C LYS A 82 18.39 9.69 -3.67
N ARG A 83 18.42 9.74 -5.00
CA ARG A 83 19.53 10.33 -5.75
C ARG A 83 19.52 11.84 -5.56
N ARG A 84 20.66 12.41 -5.15
CA ARG A 84 20.84 13.86 -4.91
C ARG A 84 21.81 14.51 -5.91
N GLY A 85 21.83 14.00 -7.13
CA GLY A 85 22.73 14.46 -8.20
C GLY A 85 24.18 14.09 -7.89
N VAL A 86 25.00 15.11 -7.64
CA VAL A 86 26.44 14.97 -7.34
C VAL A 86 26.72 14.56 -5.89
N THR A 87 25.78 14.82 -4.97
CA THR A 87 25.97 14.51 -3.54
C THR A 87 25.59 13.06 -3.20
N PRO A 88 26.16 12.47 -2.12
CA PRO A 88 25.85 11.11 -1.73
C PRO A 88 24.36 10.84 -1.54
N ASN A 89 23.98 9.60 -1.82
CA ASN A 89 22.60 9.15 -1.75
C ASN A 89 22.16 8.96 -0.29
N HIS A 90 20.93 9.38 0.04
CA HIS A 90 20.35 9.19 1.36
C HIS A 90 18.95 8.59 1.29
N PHE A 91 18.59 7.80 2.29
CA PHE A 91 17.24 7.25 2.41
C PHE A 91 16.18 8.36 2.58
N ALA A 92 15.11 8.28 1.80
CA ALA A 92 13.93 9.12 1.99
C ALA A 92 12.64 8.29 2.03
N LYS A 93 11.71 8.76 2.85
CA LYS A 93 10.41 8.13 3.08
C LYS A 93 9.50 8.28 1.85
N ALA A 94 8.62 7.31 1.64
CA ALA A 94 7.59 7.37 0.61
C ALA A 94 6.53 8.47 0.87
N SER A 95 5.70 8.71 -0.15
CA SER A 95 4.58 9.65 -0.05
C SER A 95 3.58 9.21 1.02
N GLY A 96 3.33 10.11 1.97
CA GLY A 96 2.31 9.87 3.01
C GLY A 96 0.89 9.97 2.48
N SER A 97 0.66 10.78 1.44
CA SER A 97 -0.67 10.97 0.85
C SER A 97 -1.18 9.69 0.20
N VAL A 98 -0.36 9.07 -0.66
CA VAL A 98 -0.68 7.81 -1.35
C VAL A 98 -1.03 6.71 -0.36
N ILE A 99 -0.17 6.50 0.64
CA ILE A 99 -0.37 5.45 1.65
C ILE A 99 -1.61 5.72 2.50
N ARG A 100 -1.84 6.98 2.92
CA ARG A 100 -3.00 7.34 3.72
C ARG A 100 -4.29 7.10 2.94
N LYS A 101 -4.33 7.48 1.66
CA LYS A 101 -5.51 7.30 0.81
C LYS A 101 -5.80 5.82 0.55
N ALA A 102 -4.77 5.00 0.32
CA ALA A 102 -4.91 3.55 0.18
C ALA A 102 -5.53 2.90 1.43
N LEU A 103 -5.14 3.37 2.63
CA LEU A 103 -5.72 2.88 3.89
C LEU A 103 -7.16 3.35 4.07
N GLN A 104 -7.48 4.60 3.74
CA GLN A 104 -8.84 5.11 3.77
C GLN A 104 -9.76 4.36 2.78
N THR A 105 -9.25 3.98 1.60
CA THR A 105 -10.02 3.16 0.66
C THR A 105 -10.27 1.76 1.19
N LEU A 106 -9.30 1.14 1.88
CA LEU A 106 -9.50 -0.15 2.54
C LEU A 106 -10.45 -0.08 3.74
N GLU A 107 -10.44 1.04 4.47
CA GLU A 107 -11.41 1.33 5.54
C GLU A 107 -12.83 1.44 4.97
N ALA A 108 -13.01 2.12 3.83
CA ALA A 108 -14.30 2.24 3.16
C ALA A 108 -14.87 0.87 2.70
N ILE A 109 -13.99 -0.07 2.35
CA ILE A 109 -14.35 -1.45 1.96
C ILE A 109 -14.51 -2.36 3.19
N LYS A 110 -14.30 -1.84 4.41
CA LYS A 110 -14.34 -2.56 5.70
C LYS A 110 -13.32 -3.69 5.83
N TRP A 111 -12.22 -3.62 5.07
CA TRP A 111 -11.10 -4.57 5.19
C TRP A 111 -10.11 -4.18 6.29
N VAL A 112 -10.03 -2.89 6.57
CA VAL A 112 -9.12 -2.31 7.57
C VAL A 112 -9.93 -1.49 8.55
N GLU A 113 -9.57 -1.59 9.83
CA GLU A 113 -10.12 -0.77 10.90
C GLU A 113 -8.99 -0.07 11.66
N LYS A 114 -9.36 1.00 12.36
CA LYS A 114 -8.44 1.68 13.27
C LYS A 114 -8.31 0.83 14.53
N HIS A 115 -7.09 0.72 15.06
CA HIS A 115 -6.88 0.07 16.34
C HIS A 115 -7.58 0.89 17.44
N PRO A 116 -8.27 0.27 18.42
CA PRO A 116 -8.94 0.97 19.51
C PRO A 116 -7.99 1.89 20.28
N ASP A 117 -6.76 1.44 20.55
CA ASP A 117 -5.74 2.24 21.24
C ASP A 117 -5.04 3.30 20.38
N GLY A 118 -5.52 3.56 19.15
CA GLY A 118 -4.93 4.57 18.26
C GLY A 118 -3.58 4.19 17.64
N ASN A 119 -3.01 3.02 17.97
CA ASN A 119 -1.70 2.53 17.50
C ASN A 119 -1.67 2.04 16.03
N GLY A 120 -2.38 2.74 15.15
CA GLY A 120 -2.40 2.48 13.71
C GLY A 120 -3.63 1.70 13.26
N ARG A 121 -3.42 0.80 12.31
CA ARG A 121 -4.50 0.10 11.61
C ARG A 121 -4.29 -1.41 11.66
N ILE A 122 -5.40 -2.12 11.68
CA ILE A 122 -5.47 -3.58 11.73
C ILE A 122 -6.43 -4.11 10.67
N LEU A 123 -6.24 -5.36 10.28
CA LEU A 123 -7.14 -6.05 9.36
C LEU A 123 -8.36 -6.56 10.12
N THR A 124 -9.55 -6.29 9.58
CA THR A 124 -10.82 -6.81 10.10
C THR A 124 -10.95 -8.31 9.84
N LYS A 125 -11.96 -8.97 10.44
CA LYS A 125 -12.27 -10.39 10.14
C LYS A 125 -12.57 -10.62 8.66
N GLN A 126 -13.16 -9.64 7.98
CA GLN A 126 -13.46 -9.73 6.54
C GLN A 126 -12.21 -9.58 5.66
N GLY A 127 -11.20 -8.87 6.13
CA GLY A 127 -9.95 -8.69 5.39
C GLY A 127 -8.95 -9.85 5.56
N ARG A 128 -9.15 -10.73 6.54
CA ARG A 128 -8.24 -11.85 6.87
C ARG A 128 -8.47 -13.10 6.01
#